data_AF-A0A9X1S8I8-F1
#
_entry.id   AF-A0A9X1S8I8-F1
#
_cell.length_a   1.000
_cell.length_b   1.000
_cell.length_c   1.000
_cell.angle_alpha   90.00
_cell.angle_beta   90.00
_cell.angle_gamma   90.00
#
_symmetry.space_group_name_H-M   'P 1'
#
loop_
_entity.id
_entity.type
_entity.pdbx_description
1 polymer ?
#
loop_
_entity_poly.entity_id
_entity_poly.type
_entity_poly.pdbx_seq_one_letter_code
_entity_poly.pdbx_strand_id
1 'polypeptide(L)'
;MGFPGVPEARPERHSQRPGTAAFSGPLPVEDIRRLACDADLIPAVLGTSGQVLEMGRSARLFPPHIRKALFARDHGCTFPGCTIPGPWTEAHHVTFWEHGGGTGIANGALLRSFHHHLVHQGNWQVTMQSGIPWFRPPDYVDPDRRLLRNTYFQPG
;
A
#
# COMPACT_ATOMS: atom_id res chain seq x y z
N MET A 1 36.54 26.85 -42.14
CA MET A 1 35.30 26.92 -41.35
C MET A 1 34.43 25.74 -41.74
N GLY A 2 34.29 24.76 -40.86
CA GLY A 2 33.49 23.56 -41.07
C GLY A 2 33.23 22.94 -39.71
N PHE A 3 31.96 22.90 -39.31
CA PHE A 3 31.52 22.42 -38.00
C PHE A 3 31.72 20.89 -37.89
N PRO A 4 32.16 20.35 -36.74
CA PRO A 4 32.19 18.91 -36.50
C PRO A 4 30.75 18.36 -36.39
N GLY A 5 30.56 17.16 -36.93
CA GLY A 5 29.27 16.51 -37.12
C GLY A 5 28.52 16.17 -35.83
N VAL A 6 27.20 16.21 -35.91
CA VAL A 6 26.28 15.70 -34.90
C VAL A 6 25.96 14.24 -35.24
N PRO A 7 26.22 13.26 -34.36
CA PRO A 7 25.76 11.89 -34.58
C PRO A 7 24.25 11.79 -34.30
N GLU A 8 23.51 11.20 -35.23
CA GLU A 8 22.11 10.82 -35.06
C GLU A 8 21.98 9.77 -33.94
N ALA A 9 21.16 10.09 -32.93
CA ALA A 9 20.83 9.16 -31.86
C ALA A 9 19.89 8.05 -32.39
N ARG A 10 20.40 6.81 -32.42
CA ARG A 10 19.62 5.60 -32.72
C ARG A 10 18.67 5.29 -31.55
N PRO A 11 17.39 4.97 -31.76
CA PRO A 11 16.50 4.61 -30.67
C PRO A 11 16.95 3.28 -30.04
N GLU A 12 17.24 3.30 -28.75
CA GLU A 12 17.52 2.09 -27.98
C GLU A 12 16.25 1.24 -27.91
N ARG A 13 16.31 0.05 -28.53
CA ARG A 13 15.28 -0.96 -28.38
C ARG A 13 15.26 -1.40 -26.91
N HIS A 14 14.19 -1.09 -26.20
CA HIS A 14 13.88 -1.76 -24.94
C HIS A 14 13.69 -3.26 -25.23
N SER A 15 14.66 -4.07 -24.83
CA SER A 15 14.52 -5.52 -24.80
C SER A 15 13.52 -5.86 -23.70
N GLN A 16 12.25 -6.01 -24.07
CA GLN A 16 11.24 -6.59 -23.19
C GLN A 16 11.60 -8.06 -22.99
N ARG A 17 12.20 -8.37 -21.84
CA ARG A 17 12.30 -9.76 -21.39
C ARG A 17 10.95 -10.16 -20.80
N PRO A 18 10.35 -11.28 -21.23
CA PRO A 18 9.18 -11.81 -20.56
C PRO A 18 9.58 -12.29 -19.15
N GLY A 19 8.81 -11.89 -18.14
CA GLY A 19 8.89 -12.48 -16.81
C GLY A 19 8.12 -13.79 -16.80
N THR A 20 8.78 -14.88 -16.42
CA THR A 20 8.13 -16.19 -16.25
C THR A 20 7.74 -16.36 -14.78
N ALA A 21 6.43 -16.46 -14.49
CA ALA A 21 5.95 -16.97 -13.22
C ALA A 21 5.96 -18.50 -13.29
N ALA A 22 6.97 -19.12 -12.68
CA ALA A 22 7.02 -20.56 -12.54
C ALA A 22 5.93 -20.98 -11.54
N PHE A 23 4.81 -21.49 -12.04
CA PHE A 23 3.76 -22.17 -11.27
C PHE A 23 2.65 -21.30 -10.68
N SER A 24 1.78 -20.77 -11.52
CA SER A 24 0.33 -20.83 -11.23
C SER A 24 -0.42 -20.77 -12.56
N GLY A 25 -1.40 -21.65 -12.74
CA GLY A 25 -2.43 -21.44 -13.75
C GLY A 25 -3.20 -20.14 -13.46
N PRO A 26 -4.23 -19.80 -14.25
CA PRO A 26 -5.05 -18.61 -14.00
C PRO A 26 -5.50 -18.56 -12.54
N LEU A 27 -5.03 -17.55 -11.82
CA LEU A 27 -5.43 -17.28 -10.45
C LEU A 27 -6.75 -16.49 -10.47
N PRO A 28 -7.65 -16.76 -9.51
CA PRO A 28 -8.79 -15.89 -9.26
C PRO A 28 -8.35 -14.43 -9.17
N VAL A 29 -9.16 -13.51 -9.68
CA VAL A 29 -8.83 -12.08 -9.69
C VAL A 29 -8.55 -11.59 -8.26
N GLU A 30 -9.23 -12.15 -7.25
CA GLU A 30 -8.97 -11.88 -5.83
C GLU A 30 -7.54 -12.28 -5.39
N ASP A 31 -6.99 -13.39 -5.90
CA ASP A 31 -5.63 -13.85 -5.59
C ASP A 31 -4.55 -13.02 -6.29
N ILE A 32 -4.82 -12.59 -7.53
CA ILE A 32 -3.98 -11.62 -8.23
C ILE A 32 -4.00 -10.27 -7.51
N ARG A 33 -5.16 -9.88 -6.94
CA ARG A 33 -5.30 -8.66 -6.13
C ARG A 33 -4.48 -8.74 -4.84
N ARG A 34 -4.50 -9.90 -4.17
CA ARG A 34 -3.72 -10.22 -2.96
C ARG A 34 -2.20 -10.19 -3.22
N LEU A 35 -1.72 -10.94 -4.20
CA LEU A 35 -0.29 -11.02 -4.53
C LEU A 35 0.33 -9.67 -4.90
N ALA A 36 -0.48 -8.78 -5.47
CA ALA A 36 -0.04 -7.45 -5.88
C ALA A 36 -0.14 -6.38 -4.77
N CYS A 37 -0.51 -6.74 -3.53
CA CYS A 37 -0.34 -5.88 -2.35
C CYS A 37 0.80 -6.36 -1.43
N ASP A 38 1.15 -7.65 -1.50
CA ASP A 38 2.03 -8.34 -0.54
C ASP A 38 3.55 -8.24 -0.82
N ALA A 39 3.96 -7.78 -2.00
CA ALA A 39 5.36 -7.71 -2.36
C ALA A 39 6.00 -6.38 -1.91
N ASP A 40 6.68 -6.37 -0.76
CA ASP A 40 7.94 -5.60 -0.60
C ASP A 40 8.72 -5.82 0.71
N LEU A 41 10.03 -6.09 0.57
CA LEU A 41 11.07 -5.92 1.60
C LEU A 41 11.75 -4.56 1.40
N ILE A 42 11.79 -3.69 2.41
CA ILE A 42 12.41 -2.36 2.28
C ILE A 42 13.25 -1.99 3.52
N PRO A 43 14.56 -1.67 3.35
CA PRO A 43 15.41 -1.04 4.37
C PRO A 43 15.16 0.48 4.47
N ALA A 44 15.31 1.03 5.67
CA ALA A 44 15.05 2.44 5.96
C ALA A 44 16.22 3.37 5.57
N VAL A 45 15.99 4.32 4.66
CA VAL A 45 16.87 5.49 4.45
C VAL A 45 16.02 6.77 4.44
N LEU A 46 16.41 7.82 5.18
CA LEU A 46 15.80 9.16 5.17
C LEU A 46 16.74 10.06 4.36
N GLY A 47 16.25 10.63 3.26
CA GLY A 47 16.91 11.69 2.51
C GLY A 47 16.18 13.02 2.73
N THR A 48 16.91 14.13 2.62
CA THR A 48 16.51 15.51 2.97
C THR A 48 15.90 16.33 1.82
N SER A 49 15.54 15.71 0.69
CA SER A 49 14.80 16.35 -0.40
C SER A 49 13.32 15.98 -0.34
N GLY A 50 12.43 16.95 -0.57
CA GLY A 50 10.97 16.74 -0.51
C GLY A 50 10.53 15.61 -1.44
N GLN A 51 10.12 14.49 -0.86
CA GLN A 51 9.60 13.34 -1.60
C GLN A 51 8.09 13.47 -1.76
N VAL A 52 7.59 13.03 -2.92
CA VAL A 52 6.16 13.01 -3.21
C VAL A 52 5.49 12.00 -2.28
N LEU A 53 4.53 12.45 -1.47
CA LEU A 53 3.81 11.57 -0.54
C LEU A 53 2.49 11.03 -1.13
N GLU A 54 2.17 11.43 -2.35
CA GLU A 54 0.94 11.11 -3.07
C GLU A 54 1.28 10.79 -4.54
N MET A 55 1.25 9.50 -4.89
CA MET A 55 1.51 9.01 -6.25
C MET A 55 0.24 8.96 -7.11
N GLY A 56 -0.94 9.12 -6.50
CA GLY A 56 -2.22 8.98 -7.19
C GLY A 56 -2.32 7.62 -7.86
N ARG A 57 -2.59 7.59 -9.17
CA ARG A 57 -2.76 6.36 -9.96
C ARG A 57 -1.51 5.91 -10.74
N SER A 58 -0.38 6.59 -10.55
CA SER A 58 0.87 6.31 -11.28
C SER A 58 1.59 5.03 -10.84
N ALA A 59 1.38 4.61 -9.59
CA ALA A 59 2.03 3.42 -9.02
C ALA A 59 1.04 2.66 -8.13
N ARG A 60 0.83 1.37 -8.41
CA ARG A 60 -0.03 0.51 -7.59
C ARG A 60 0.58 0.22 -6.23
N LEU A 61 1.85 -0.15 -6.19
CA LEU A 61 2.54 -0.48 -4.93
C LEU A 61 2.92 0.80 -4.18
N PHE A 62 2.88 0.75 -2.85
CA PHE A 62 3.36 1.83 -2.01
C PHE A 62 4.89 1.90 -2.06
N PRO A 63 5.49 2.93 -2.67
CA PRO A 63 6.94 3.02 -2.75
C PRO A 63 7.56 3.20 -1.35
N PRO A 64 8.87 2.89 -1.20
CA PRO A 64 9.60 2.97 0.06
C PRO A 64 9.36 4.23 0.90
N HIS A 65 9.33 5.40 0.27
CA HIS A 65 9.18 6.68 0.97
C HIS A 65 7.75 6.90 1.50
N ILE A 66 6.71 6.45 0.79
CA ILE A 66 5.33 6.49 1.32
C ILE A 66 5.18 5.45 2.42
N ARG A 67 5.72 4.24 2.25
CA ARG A 67 5.69 3.22 3.31
C ARG A 67 6.40 3.69 4.58
N LYS A 68 7.49 4.44 4.44
CA LYS A 68 8.17 5.10 5.57
C LYS A 68 7.29 6.14 6.26
N ALA A 69 6.56 6.95 5.49
CA ALA A 69 5.63 7.91 6.03
C ALA A 69 4.44 7.22 6.73
N LEU A 70 3.95 6.10 6.19
CA LEU A 70 2.96 5.25 6.86
C LEU A 70 3.51 4.67 8.16
N PHE A 71 4.76 4.22 8.23
CA PHE A 71 5.38 3.80 9.50
C PHE A 71 5.45 4.94 10.53
N ALA A 72 5.79 6.14 10.08
CA ALA A 72 5.85 7.32 10.95
C ALA A 72 4.47 7.72 11.47
N ARG A 73 3.42 7.53 10.66
CA ARG A 73 2.04 7.79 11.07
C ARG A 73 1.52 6.67 11.96
N ASP A 74 1.47 5.45 11.48
CA ASP A 74 0.71 4.35 12.07
C ASP A 74 1.44 3.63 13.21
N HIS A 75 2.78 3.63 13.20
CA HIS A 75 3.71 2.90 14.07
C HIS A 75 3.54 1.36 14.14
N GLY A 76 2.38 0.82 13.75
CA GLY A 76 2.05 -0.59 13.72
C GLY A 76 0.75 -0.88 12.99
N CYS A 77 0.23 -2.09 13.17
CA CYS A 77 -1.04 -2.46 12.56
C CYS A 77 -2.16 -1.59 13.11
N THR A 78 -2.90 -0.93 12.21
CA THR A 78 -3.95 0.04 12.56
C THR A 78 -5.28 -0.59 12.94
N PHE A 79 -5.41 -1.91 12.76
CA PHE A 79 -6.62 -2.66 13.11
C PHE A 79 -6.85 -2.63 14.64
N PRO A 80 -8.10 -2.44 15.11
CA PRO A 80 -8.42 -2.25 16.52
C PRO A 80 -7.84 -3.34 17.43
N GLY A 81 -7.14 -2.94 18.49
CA GLY A 81 -6.55 -3.84 19.48
C GLY A 81 -5.31 -4.62 19.01
N CYS A 82 -4.83 -4.43 17.79
CA CYS A 82 -3.65 -5.12 17.31
C CYS A 82 -2.36 -4.52 17.89
N THR A 83 -1.43 -5.36 18.31
CA THR A 83 -0.14 -4.94 18.89
C THR A 83 1.04 -5.23 17.95
N ILE A 84 0.78 -5.63 16.71
CA ILE A 84 1.82 -5.96 15.74
C ILE A 84 2.53 -4.68 15.26
N PRO A 85 3.85 -4.54 15.45
CA PRO A 85 4.61 -3.36 15.06
C PRO A 85 4.79 -3.23 13.54
N GLY A 86 5.07 -2.01 13.08
CA GLY A 86 5.16 -1.65 11.67
C GLY A 86 5.99 -2.58 10.78
N PRO A 87 7.18 -3.06 11.20
CA PRO A 87 7.99 -3.98 10.39
C PRO A 87 7.29 -5.28 9.98
N TRP A 88 6.23 -5.70 10.67
CA TRP A 88 5.45 -6.92 10.37
C TRP A 88 4.09 -6.61 9.75
N THR A 89 3.99 -5.47 9.05
CA THR A 89 2.76 -5.01 8.38
C THR A 89 2.97 -4.78 6.90
N GLU A 90 1.90 -4.90 6.14
CA GLU A 90 1.74 -4.54 4.74
C GLU A 90 1.03 -3.19 4.65
N ALA A 91 1.29 -2.44 3.58
CA ALA A 91 0.56 -1.20 3.31
C ALA A 91 -0.70 -1.52 2.50
N HIS A 92 -1.85 -1.16 3.04
CA HIS A 92 -3.16 -1.42 2.48
C HIS A 92 -3.79 -0.13 1.95
N HIS A 93 -4.41 -0.20 0.77
CA HIS A 93 -5.23 0.89 0.26
C HIS A 93 -6.62 0.88 0.90
N VAL A 94 -7.01 1.95 1.58
CA VAL A 94 -8.34 2.07 2.23
C VAL A 94 -9.46 2.03 1.20
N THR A 95 -9.39 2.88 0.18
CA THR A 95 -10.12 2.68 -1.07
C THR A 95 -9.25 1.80 -1.94
N PHE A 96 -9.70 0.57 -2.22
CA PHE A 96 -8.90 -0.40 -2.95
C PHE A 96 -8.43 0.15 -4.29
N TRP A 97 -7.20 -0.19 -4.67
CA TRP A 97 -6.64 0.22 -5.95
C TRP A 97 -7.49 -0.27 -7.14
N GLU A 98 -8.02 -1.48 -7.11
CA GLU A 98 -8.93 -1.93 -8.18
C GLU A 98 -10.24 -1.14 -8.26
N HIS A 99 -10.63 -0.46 -7.17
CA HIS A 99 -11.84 0.37 -7.08
C HIS A 99 -11.53 1.86 -7.29
N GLY A 100 -10.35 2.18 -7.85
CA GLY A 100 -9.98 3.56 -8.21
C GLY A 100 -9.20 4.33 -7.14
N GLY A 101 -8.89 3.74 -5.99
CA GLY A 101 -8.10 4.42 -4.96
C GLY A 101 -6.66 4.73 -5.38
N GLY A 102 -6.12 5.85 -4.92
CA GLY A 102 -4.74 6.27 -5.21
C GLY A 102 -3.73 5.72 -4.20
N THR A 103 -2.46 5.70 -4.58
CA THR A 103 -1.33 5.36 -3.70
C THR A 103 -0.82 6.65 -3.08
N GLY A 104 -0.90 6.72 -1.75
CA GLY A 104 -0.57 7.91 -1.00
C GLY A 104 -0.86 7.71 0.48
N ILE A 105 -0.34 8.59 1.33
CA ILE A 105 -0.57 8.50 2.77
C ILE A 105 -2.06 8.63 3.07
N ALA A 106 -2.77 9.52 2.36
CA ALA A 106 -4.19 9.79 2.60
C ALA A 106 -5.10 8.57 2.35
N ASN A 107 -4.63 7.57 1.58
CA ASN A 107 -5.37 6.35 1.26
C ASN A 107 -4.63 5.07 1.71
N GLY A 108 -3.50 5.18 2.41
CA GLY A 108 -2.75 4.04 2.91
C GLY A 108 -3.03 3.78 4.38
N ALA A 109 -2.97 2.53 4.82
CA ALA A 109 -3.00 2.11 6.23
C ALA A 109 -2.12 0.86 6.44
N LEU A 110 -1.43 0.74 7.57
CA LEU A 110 -0.65 -0.45 7.87
C LEU A 110 -1.51 -1.56 8.48
N LEU A 111 -1.42 -2.78 7.95
CA LEU A 111 -2.10 -3.96 8.45
C LEU A 111 -1.16 -5.16 8.51
N ARG A 112 -1.23 -5.98 9.57
CA ARG A 112 -0.60 -7.31 9.52
C ARG A 112 -1.30 -8.15 8.46
N SER A 113 -0.60 -9.12 7.88
CA SER A 113 -1.15 -10.00 6.82
C SER A 113 -2.55 -10.55 7.15
N PHE A 114 -2.77 -11.05 8.37
CA PHE A 114 -4.10 -11.54 8.78
C PHE A 114 -5.21 -10.46 8.71
N HIS A 115 -4.96 -9.26 9.23
CA HIS A 115 -5.97 -8.18 9.21
C HIS A 115 -6.12 -7.59 7.80
N HIS A 116 -5.07 -7.62 7.00
CA HIS A 116 -5.12 -7.25 5.60
C HIS A 116 -6.07 -8.17 4.82
N HIS A 117 -5.92 -9.48 4.99
CA HIS A 117 -6.83 -10.47 4.42
C HIS A 117 -8.27 -10.32 4.95
N LEU A 118 -8.43 -10.09 6.25
CA LEU A 118 -9.74 -9.89 6.87
C LEU A 118 -10.51 -8.70 6.28
N VAL A 119 -9.81 -7.60 5.98
CA VAL A 119 -10.42 -6.43 5.31
C VAL A 119 -10.76 -6.75 3.85
N HIS A 120 -9.88 -7.47 3.14
CA HIS A 120 -10.15 -7.87 1.75
C HIS A 120 -11.35 -8.80 1.59
N GLN A 121 -11.70 -9.59 2.61
CA GLN A 121 -12.92 -10.40 2.62
C GLN A 121 -14.22 -9.58 2.59
N GLY A 122 -14.15 -8.25 2.80
CA GLY A 122 -15.27 -7.33 2.63
C GLY A 122 -16.19 -7.17 3.85
N ASN A 123 -16.01 -8.00 4.89
CA ASN A 123 -16.82 -7.93 6.11
C ASN A 123 -16.42 -6.76 7.03
N TRP A 124 -15.18 -6.29 6.91
CA TRP A 124 -14.66 -5.12 7.60
C TRP A 124 -14.47 -3.97 6.60
N GLN A 125 -14.94 -2.78 6.95
CA GLN A 125 -14.73 -1.58 6.13
C GLN A 125 -13.71 -0.68 6.81
N VAL A 126 -12.82 -0.09 6.02
CA VAL A 126 -11.84 0.89 6.50
C VAL A 126 -12.21 2.25 5.94
N THR A 127 -12.09 3.29 6.76
CA THR A 127 -12.30 4.69 6.37
C THR A 127 -11.20 5.55 6.97
N MET A 128 -10.81 6.61 6.28
CA MET A 128 -9.87 7.60 6.82
C MET A 128 -10.65 8.76 7.43
N GLN A 129 -10.34 9.13 8.67
CA GLN A 129 -10.89 10.32 9.33
C GLN A 129 -9.76 11.13 9.92
N SER A 130 -9.58 12.37 9.46
CA SER A 130 -8.51 13.26 9.91
C SER A 130 -7.11 12.61 9.87
N GLY A 131 -6.86 11.78 8.84
CA GLY A 131 -5.59 11.07 8.66
C GLY A 131 -5.45 9.77 9.47
N ILE A 132 -6.48 9.35 10.22
CA ILE A 132 -6.49 8.14 11.04
C ILE A 132 -7.36 7.06 10.39
N PRO A 133 -6.90 5.80 10.29
CA PRO A 133 -7.73 4.68 9.85
C PRO A 133 -8.75 4.27 10.93
N TRP A 134 -10.02 4.20 10.53
CA TRP A 134 -11.14 3.71 11.34
C TRP A 134 -11.80 2.51 10.67
N PHE A 135 -12.16 1.54 11.49
CA PHE A 135 -12.68 0.24 11.08
C PHE A 135 -14.13 0.12 11.51
N ARG A 136 -15.00 -0.20 10.54
CA ARG A 136 -16.37 -0.59 10.81
C ARG A 136 -16.45 -2.13 10.83
N PRO A 137 -16.80 -2.74 11.96
CA PRO A 137 -16.98 -4.18 12.03
C PRO A 137 -18.21 -4.64 11.24
N PRO A 138 -18.32 -5.95 10.95
CA PRO A 138 -19.58 -6.55 10.54
C PRO A 138 -20.57 -6.58 11.71
N ASP A 139 -21.86 -6.69 11.39
CA ASP A 139 -22.98 -6.70 12.35
C ASP A 139 -22.90 -7.82 13.40
N TYR A 140 -22.36 -8.98 13.03
CA TYR A 140 -22.16 -10.09 13.95
C TYR A 140 -21.03 -9.88 14.98
N VAL A 141 -20.16 -8.88 14.78
CA VAL A 141 -19.14 -8.48 15.77
C VAL A 141 -19.67 -7.34 16.65
N ASP A 142 -20.34 -6.37 16.05
CA ASP A 142 -21.02 -5.29 16.74
C ASP A 142 -22.30 -4.92 15.96
N PRO A 143 -23.50 -5.19 16.51
CA PRO A 143 -24.77 -4.87 15.85
C PRO A 143 -24.92 -3.38 15.52
N ASP A 144 -24.34 -2.50 16.33
CA ASP A 144 -24.36 -1.05 16.11
C ASP A 144 -23.31 -0.62 15.08
N ARG A 145 -22.42 -1.52 14.67
CA ARG A 145 -21.31 -1.31 13.74
C ARG A 145 -20.52 -0.04 14.07
N ARG A 146 -20.23 0.19 15.35
CA ARG A 146 -19.53 1.39 15.82
C ARG A 146 -18.13 1.41 15.22
N LEU A 147 -17.67 2.61 14.89
CA LEU A 147 -16.33 2.78 14.36
C LEU A 147 -15.29 2.57 15.45
N LEU A 148 -14.31 1.75 15.14
CA LEU A 148 -13.20 1.38 16.01
C LEU A 148 -11.89 1.89 15.41
N ARG A 149 -10.98 2.36 16.25
CA ARG A 149 -9.58 2.62 15.87
C ARG A 149 -8.65 1.87 16.79
N ASN A 150 -7.42 1.63 16.35
CA ASN A 150 -6.40 1.14 17.25
C ASN A 150 -5.80 2.28 18.08
N THR A 151 -5.85 2.16 19.40
CA THR A 151 -5.28 3.12 20.35
C THR A 151 -3.96 2.67 20.96
N TYR A 152 -3.47 1.45 20.63
CA TYR A 152 -2.23 0.91 21.20
C TYR A 152 -0.99 1.70 20.77
N PHE A 153 -0.89 2.00 19.48
CA PHE A 153 0.26 2.70 18.89
C PHE A 153 0.09 4.23 18.84
N GLN A 154 -1.14 4.70 18.97
CA GLN A 154 -1.51 6.12 18.98
C GLN A 154 -2.49 6.37 20.15
N PRO A 155 -2.00 6.41 21.40
CA PRO A 155 -2.82 6.78 22.53
C PRO A 155 -3.10 8.29 22.49
N GLY A 156 -4.25 8.67 21.92
CA GLY A 156 -4.69 10.06 21.78
C GLY A 156 -6.10 10.14 21.22
#